data_AF-A0AAV2N583-F1
#
_entry.id   AF-A0AAV2N583-F1
#
_cell.length_a   1.000
_cell.length_b   1.000
_cell.length_c   1.000
_cell.angle_alpha   90.00
_cell.angle_beta   90.00
_cell.angle_gamma   90.00
#
_symmetry.space_group_name_H-M   'P 1'
#
loop_
_entity.id
_entity.type
_entity.pdbx_description
1 polymer ?
#
loop_
_entity_poly.entity_id
_entity_poly.type
_entity_poly.pdbx_seq_one_letter_code
_entity_poly.pdbx_strand_id
1 'polypeptide(L)'
;MAMEAEAAREARAKVIAAEGEMRASHSLKEASDVISTSPAALQLRYLQTLNNICDEKNSTVIFPLPVEFLTPLLIPSLRGHQETVQMAEYLHKAEDKY
;
A
#
# COMPACT_ATOMS: atom_id res chain seq x y z
N MET A 1 -38.12 32.28 19.23
CA MET A 1 -38.16 31.06 20.07
C MET A 1 -37.95 29.77 19.27
N ALA A 2 -38.86 29.31 18.39
CA ALA A 2 -38.68 28.02 17.67
C ALA A 2 -37.42 27.98 16.76
N MET A 3 -37.20 29.03 15.96
CA MET A 3 -36.00 29.12 15.10
C MET A 3 -34.68 29.19 15.88
N GLU A 4 -34.68 29.82 17.07
CA GLU A 4 -33.48 29.90 17.91
C GLU A 4 -33.14 28.54 18.56
N ALA A 5 -34.17 27.77 18.94
CA ALA A 5 -34.00 26.42 19.45
C ALA A 5 -33.46 25.46 18.37
N GLU A 6 -33.91 25.62 17.13
CA GLU A 6 -33.42 24.84 15.99
C GLU A 6 -31.98 25.20 15.63
N ALA A 7 -31.65 26.49 15.55
CA ALA A 7 -30.28 26.96 15.33
C ALA A 7 -29.31 26.47 16.41
N ALA A 8 -29.71 26.48 17.69
CA ALA A 8 -28.90 25.96 18.78
C ALA A 8 -28.71 24.44 18.69
N ARG A 9 -29.72 23.69 18.23
CA ARG A 9 -29.61 22.24 18.00
C ARG A 9 -28.64 21.92 16.87
N GLU A 10 -28.75 22.61 15.73
CA GLU A 10 -27.85 22.42 14.60
C GLU A 10 -26.39 22.78 14.94
N ALA A 11 -26.19 23.90 15.64
CA ALA A 11 -24.87 24.29 16.11
C ALA A 11 -24.25 23.22 17.02
N ARG A 12 -25.02 22.68 17.97
CA ARG A 12 -24.56 21.56 18.83
C ARG A 12 -24.27 20.30 18.02
N ALA A 13 -25.09 19.95 17.04
CA ALA A 13 -24.86 18.79 16.19
C ALA A 13 -23.55 18.92 15.40
N LYS A 14 -23.24 20.12 14.87
CA LYS A 14 -21.98 20.39 14.18
C LYS A 14 -20.76 20.29 15.10
N VAL A 15 -20.87 20.81 16.32
CA VAL A 15 -19.79 20.68 17.32
C VAL A 15 -19.54 19.21 17.65
N ILE A 16 -20.60 18.44 17.92
CA ILE A 16 -20.48 17.00 18.22
C ILE A 16 -19.86 16.23 17.04
N ALA A 17 -20.27 16.55 15.81
CA ALA A 17 -19.71 15.93 14.62
C ALA A 17 -18.21 16.24 14.49
N ALA A 18 -17.82 17.51 14.61
CA ALA A 18 -16.41 17.92 14.53
C ALA A 18 -15.55 17.28 15.64
N GLU A 19 -16.06 17.21 16.88
CA GLU A 19 -15.38 16.52 17.98
C GLU A 19 -15.29 15.01 17.75
N GLY A 20 -16.30 14.41 17.12
CA GLY A 20 -16.30 13.01 16.71
C GLY A 20 -15.24 12.73 15.65
N GLU A 21 -15.18 13.57 14.61
CA GLU A 21 -14.18 13.48 13.53
C GLU A 21 -12.75 13.67 14.06
N MET A 22 -12.54 14.61 14.98
CA MET A 22 -11.24 14.83 15.60
C MET A 22 -10.79 13.60 16.40
N ARG A 23 -11.69 13.00 17.20
CA ARG A 23 -11.40 11.78 17.95
C ARG A 23 -11.11 10.60 17.03
N ALA A 24 -11.94 10.40 16.01
CA ALA A 24 -11.72 9.34 15.02
C ALA A 24 -10.37 9.50 14.32
N SER A 25 -10.03 10.72 13.91
CA SER A 25 -8.76 11.03 13.26
C SER A 25 -7.56 10.73 14.17
N HIS A 26 -7.65 11.06 15.46
CA HIS A 26 -6.59 10.74 16.43
C HIS A 26 -6.38 9.23 16.59
N SER A 27 -7.47 8.47 16.76
CA SER A 27 -7.38 7.01 16.88
C SER A 27 -6.86 6.34 15.61
N LEU A 28 -7.25 6.85 14.43
CA LEU A 28 -6.73 6.37 13.14
C LEU A 28 -5.23 6.65 12.99
N LYS A 29 -4.77 7.83 13.44
CA LYS A 29 -3.35 8.16 13.46
C LYS A 29 -2.58 7.19 14.36
N GLU A 30 -3.02 6.99 15.59
CA GLU A 30 -2.37 6.05 16.52
C GLU A 30 -2.31 4.63 15.95
N ALA A 31 -3.41 4.16 15.36
CA ALA A 31 -3.45 2.85 14.70
C ALA A 31 -2.46 2.80 13.52
N SER A 32 -2.36 3.87 12.73
CA SER A 32 -1.39 3.97 11.65
C SER A 32 0.06 3.92 12.17
N ASP A 33 0.37 4.70 13.20
CA ASP A 33 1.71 4.76 13.80
C ASP A 33 2.12 3.37 14.33
N VAL A 34 1.21 2.66 15.00
CA VAL A 34 1.43 1.28 15.47
C VAL A 34 1.67 0.32 14.31
N ILE A 35 0.87 0.40 13.23
CA ILE A 35 1.05 -0.47 12.06
C ILE A 35 2.38 -0.19 11.36
N SER A 36 2.79 1.07 11.29
CA SER A 36 4.07 1.46 10.69
C SER A 36 5.29 0.94 11.45
N THR A 37 5.15 0.53 12.72
CA THR A 37 6.27 -0.10 13.46
C THR A 37 6.71 -1.44 12.87
N SER A 38 5.83 -2.13 12.14
CA SER A 38 6.13 -3.42 11.51
C SER A 38 5.61 -3.45 10.08
N PRO A 39 6.50 -3.45 9.06
CA PRO A 39 6.08 -3.52 7.66
C PRO A 39 5.18 -4.73 7.34
N ALA A 40 5.37 -5.84 8.06
CA ALA A 40 4.55 -7.04 7.91
C ALA A 40 3.10 -6.84 8.38
N ALA A 41 2.82 -5.88 9.28
CA ALA A 41 1.47 -5.62 9.80
C ALA A 41 0.50 -5.18 8.70
N LEU A 42 0.96 -4.35 7.76
CA LEU A 42 0.14 -3.92 6.62
C LEU A 42 -0.22 -5.13 5.72
N GLN A 43 0.74 -6.02 5.51
CA GLN A 43 0.54 -7.25 4.72
C GLN A 43 -0.41 -8.23 5.42
N LEU A 44 -0.34 -8.38 6.74
CA LEU A 44 -1.29 -9.19 7.49
C LEU A 44 -2.71 -8.61 7.44
N ARG A 45 -2.85 -7.29 7.60
CA ARG A 45 -4.15 -6.62 7.48
C ARG A 45 -4.74 -6.81 6.08
N TYR A 46 -3.89 -6.77 5.06
CA TYR A 46 -4.29 -7.06 3.69
C TYR A 46 -4.84 -8.49 3.53
N LEU A 47 -4.13 -9.50 4.05
CA LEU A 47 -4.59 -10.89 4.04
C LEU A 47 -5.91 -11.09 4.82
N GLN A 48 -6.09 -10.39 5.94
CA GLN A 48 -7.35 -10.42 6.70
C GLN A 48 -8.52 -9.82 5.89
N THR A 49 -8.31 -8.67 5.25
CA THR A 49 -9.31 -8.07 4.36
C THR A 49 -9.70 -9.02 3.23
N LEU A 50 -8.73 -9.70 2.63
CA LEU A 50 -9.01 -10.72 1.61
C LEU A 50 -9.86 -11.85 2.16
N ASN A 51 -9.54 -12.38 3.34
CA ASN A 51 -10.33 -13.43 3.97
C ASN A 51 -11.78 -13.00 4.21
N ASN A 52 -11.97 -11.78 4.72
CA ASN A 52 -13.31 -11.21 4.95
C ASN A 52 -14.11 -11.05 3.65
N ILE A 53 -13.47 -10.62 2.55
CA ILE A 53 -14.13 -10.48 1.24
C ILE A 53 -14.47 -11.87 0.65
N CYS A 54 -13.62 -12.88 0.85
CA CYS A 54 -13.85 -14.24 0.37
C CYS A 54 -15.04 -14.94 1.06
N ASP A 55 -15.35 -14.56 2.30
CA ASP A 55 -16.51 -15.08 3.03
C ASP A 55 -17.85 -14.56 2.46
N GLU A 56 -17.86 -13.38 1.83
CA GLU A 56 -19.01 -12.88 1.07
C GLU A 56 -19.07 -13.56 -0.32
N LYS A 57 -19.85 -14.66 -0.39
CA LYS A 57 -19.94 -15.65 -1.48
C LYS A 57 -20.27 -15.17 -2.91
N ASN A 58 -20.09 -13.89 -3.29
CA ASN A 58 -20.45 -13.42 -4.64
C ASN A 58 -19.71 -12.18 -5.17
N SER A 59 -18.40 -12.04 -4.97
CA SER A 59 -17.64 -10.89 -5.48
C SER A 59 -16.45 -11.26 -6.34
N THR A 60 -16.38 -10.67 -7.55
CA THR A 60 -15.16 -10.59 -8.34
C THR A 60 -14.08 -9.89 -7.51
N VAL A 61 -13.06 -10.63 -7.08
CA VAL A 61 -11.95 -10.07 -6.29
C VAL A 61 -11.01 -9.34 -7.24
N ILE A 62 -11.05 -8.00 -7.22
CA ILE A 62 -10.09 -7.18 -7.95
C ILE A 62 -8.81 -7.11 -7.10
N PHE A 63 -7.80 -7.83 -7.55
CA PHE A 63 -6.50 -7.93 -6.88
C PHE A 63 -5.51 -6.95 -7.54
N PRO A 64 -5.23 -5.79 -6.94
CA PRO A 64 -4.20 -4.90 -7.45
C PRO A 64 -2.83 -5.54 -7.20
N LEU A 65 -2.25 -6.11 -8.26
CA LEU A 65 -0.87 -6.59 -8.25
C LEU A 65 0.07 -5.45 -8.66
N PRO A 66 1.08 -5.14 -7.84
CA PRO A 66 2.20 -4.32 -8.29
C PRO A 66 2.82 -4.89 -9.55
N VAL A 67 3.02 -4.04 -10.56
CA VAL A 67 3.55 -4.42 -11.88
C VAL A 67 4.97 -4.98 -11.79
N GLU A 68 5.68 -4.68 -10.71
CA GLU A 68 7.00 -5.21 -10.37
C GLU A 68 6.97 -6.73 -10.19
N PHE A 69 5.88 -7.30 -9.67
CA PHE A 69 5.70 -8.74 -9.58
C PHE A 69 5.43 -9.39 -10.95
N LEU A 70 4.83 -8.64 -11.86
CA LEU A 70 4.53 -9.09 -13.22
C LEU A 70 5.73 -8.91 -14.16
N THR A 71 6.65 -8.00 -13.83
CA THR A 71 7.84 -7.69 -14.64
C THR A 71 8.68 -8.93 -14.98
N PRO A 72 9.05 -9.82 -14.03
CA PRO A 72 9.80 -11.03 -14.37
C PRO A 72 9.01 -12.05 -15.21
N LEU A 73 7.67 -11.96 -15.23
CA LEU A 73 6.80 -12.80 -16.05
C LEU A 73 6.60 -12.22 -17.47
N LEU A 74 6.52 -10.89 -17.58
CA LEU A 74 6.25 -10.16 -18.82
C LEU A 74 7.51 -9.87 -19.65
N ILE A 75 8.67 -9.76 -19.00
CA ILE A 75 9.97 -9.56 -19.66
C ILE A 75 10.88 -10.75 -19.35
N PRO A 76 10.64 -11.92 -19.98
CA PRO A 76 11.60 -12.99 -19.93
C PRO A 76 12.84 -12.56 -20.74
N SER A 77 13.98 -12.47 -20.07
CA SER A 77 15.32 -12.33 -20.65
C SER A 77 15.77 -10.94 -21.14
N LEU A 78 16.47 -10.21 -20.25
CA LEU A 78 17.65 -9.40 -20.62
C LEU A 78 18.85 -9.60 -19.69
N ARG A 79 18.79 -10.53 -18.72
CA ARG A 79 19.89 -10.77 -17.76
C ARG A 79 21.10 -11.48 -18.39
N GLY A 80 20.92 -12.17 -19.52
CA GLY A 80 21.99 -12.95 -20.15
C GLY A 80 23.05 -12.16 -20.95
N HIS A 81 22.92 -10.84 -21.13
CA HIS A 81 23.88 -10.06 -21.94
C HIS A 81 24.97 -9.33 -21.13
N GLN A 82 24.85 -9.22 -19.80
CA GLN A 82 25.88 -8.51 -19.02
C GLN A 82 27.10 -9.38 -18.72
N GLU A 83 26.92 -10.70 -18.54
CA GLU A 83 28.03 -11.61 -18.24
C GLU A 83 28.94 -11.87 -19.45
N THR A 84 28.39 -11.90 -20.67
CA THR A 84 29.18 -12.09 -21.90
C THR A 84 30.01 -10.85 -22.25
N VAL A 85 29.47 -9.64 -22.00
CA VAL A 85 30.19 -8.38 -22.25
C VAL A 85 31.30 -8.18 -21.23
N GLN A 86 31.07 -8.46 -19.95
CA GLN A 86 32.12 -8.41 -18.94
C GLN A 86 33.23 -9.44 -19.23
N MET A 87 32.88 -10.67 -19.63
CA MET A 87 33.90 -11.68 -19.92
C MET A 87 34.70 -11.36 -21.19
N ALA A 88 34.08 -10.74 -22.20
CA ALA A 88 34.79 -10.20 -23.37
C ALA A 88 35.74 -9.04 -23.02
N GLU A 89 35.34 -8.14 -22.11
CA GLU A 89 36.23 -7.07 -21.59
C GLU A 89 37.40 -7.64 -20.77
N TYR A 90 37.18 -8.69 -19.98
CA TYR A 90 38.26 -9.36 -19.25
C TYR A 90 39.26 -10.06 -20.19
N LEU A 91 38.78 -10.67 -21.27
CA LEU A 91 39.64 -11.32 -22.26
C LEU A 91 40.45 -10.30 -23.08
N HIS A 92 39.84 -9.17 -23.48
CA HIS A 92 40.56 -8.12 -24.21
C HIS A 92 41.65 -7.45 -23.35
N LYS A 93 41.38 -7.25 -22.06
CA LYS A 93 42.37 -6.68 -21.11
C LYS A 93 43.52 -7.63 -20.78
N ALA A 94 43.36 -8.93 -21.04
CA ALA A 94 44.41 -9.93 -20.85
C ALA A 94 45.39 -9.99 -22.04
N GLU A 95 44.95 -9.60 -23.24
CA GLU A 95 45.80 -9.53 -24.44
C GLU A 95 46.73 -8.31 -24.44
N ASP A 96 46.33 -7.19 -23.82
CA ASP A 96 47.17 -5.98 -23.71
C ASP A 96 48.33 -6.07 -22.69
N LYS A 97 48.45 -7.19 -21.96
CA LYS A 97 49.41 -7.35 -20.84
C LYS A 97 50.62 -8.25 -21.16
N TYR A 98 50.75 -8.76 -22.38
CA TYR A 98 51.90 -9.53 -22.85
C TYR A 98 52.44 -8.97 -24.17
#